data_AF-V5TWJ4-F1
#
_entry.id   AF-V5TWJ4-F1
#
_cell.length_a   1.000
_cell.length_b   1.000
_cell.length_c   1.000
_cell.angle_alpha   90.00
_cell.angle_beta   90.00
_cell.angle_gamma   90.00
#
_symmetry.space_group_name_H-M   'P 1'
#
loop_
_entity.id
_entity.type
_entity.pdbx_description
1 polymer ?
#
loop_
_entity_poly.entity_id
_entity_poly.type
_entity_poly.pdbx_seq_one_letter_code
_entity_poly.pdbx_strand_id
1 'polypeptide(L)' 'MSDFSPFEKRLSALIAALSPAGRRRMAQDIAKTLRTRQQQRIKAQKAPDGT' A
#
# COMPACT_ATOMS: atom_id res chain seq x y z
N MET A 1 -16.72 -7.80 -12.73
CA MET A 1 -15.93 -7.16 -11.66
C MET A 1 -16.55 -7.58 -10.34
N SER A 2 -15.77 -8.18 -9.45
CA SER A 2 -16.24 -8.52 -8.09
C SER A 2 -16.57 -7.24 -7.32
N ASP A 3 -17.69 -7.24 -6.59
CA ASP A 3 -18.07 -6.11 -5.75
C ASP A 3 -17.19 -6.08 -4.49
N PHE A 4 -16.25 -5.15 -4.46
CA PHE A 4 -15.35 -4.92 -3.32
C PHE A 4 -15.95 -3.97 -2.28
N SER A 5 -17.15 -3.44 -2.49
CA SER A 5 -17.75 -2.45 -1.58
C SER A 5 -17.79 -2.89 -0.11
N PRO A 6 -18.12 -4.15 0.24
CA PRO A 6 -18.11 -4.59 1.63
C PRO A 6 -16.69 -4.58 2.24
N PHE A 7 -15.68 -4.90 1.43
CA PHE A 7 -14.28 -4.89 1.85
C PHE A 7 -13.78 -3.46 2.05
N GLU A 8 -14.01 -2.56 1.07
CA GLU A 8 -13.60 -1.16 1.15
C GLU A 8 -14.23 -0.45 2.35
N LYS A 9 -15.51 -0.72 2.64
CA LYS A 9 -16.19 -0.19 3.83
C LYS A 9 -15.53 -0.63 5.13
N ARG A 10 -15.23 -1.93 5.28
CA ARG A 10 -14.57 -2.46 6.48
C ARG A 10 -13.16 -1.92 6.62
N LEU A 11 -12.39 -1.88 5.54
CA LEU A 11 -11.03 -1.34 5.54
C LEU A 11 -11.03 0.15 5.93
N SER A 12 -11.94 0.94 5.37
CA SER A 12 -12.07 2.37 5.68
C SER A 12 -12.39 2.59 7.16
N ALA A 13 -13.28 1.78 7.74
CA ALA A 13 -13.60 1.84 9.17
C ALA A 13 -12.37 1.54 10.06
N LEU A 14 -11.55 0.54 9.69
CA LEU A 14 -10.32 0.21 10.42
C LEU A 14 -9.29 1.34 10.34
N ILE A 15 -9.12 1.97 9.18
CA ILE A 15 -8.19 3.10 9.01
C ILE A 15 -8.69 4.33 9.78
N ALA A 16 -10.00 4.55 9.83
CA ALA A 16 -10.62 5.64 10.60
C ALA A 16 -10.40 5.46 12.11
N ALA A 17 -10.43 4.22 12.60
CA ALA A 17 -10.20 3.88 14.00
C ALA A 17 -8.73 4.08 14.46
N LEU A 18 -7.77 4.25 13.53
CA LEU A 18 -6.38 4.55 13.89
C LEU A 18 -6.23 5.97 14.46
N SER A 19 -5.25 6.16 15.34
CA SER A 19 -4.83 7.50 15.74
C SER A 19 -4.19 8.27 14.58
N PRO A 20 -4.15 9.62 14.60
CA PRO A 20 -3.46 10.40 13.57
C PRO A 20 -1.97 10.04 13.41
N ALA A 21 -1.30 9.63 14.49
CA ALA A 21 0.07 9.14 14.44
C ALA A 21 0.16 7.74 13.79
N GLY A 22 -0.79 6.84 14.13
CA GLY A 22 -0.88 5.51 13.55
C GLY A 22 -1.08 5.53 12.03
N ARG A 23 -1.95 6.42 11.53
CA ARG A 23 -2.15 6.62 10.07
C ARG A 23 -0.87 7.07 9.37
N ARG A 24 -0.14 8.03 9.96
CA ARG A 24 1.13 8.52 9.40
C ARG A 24 2.19 7.42 9.34
N ARG A 25 2.33 6.63 10.41
CA ARG A 25 3.25 5.49 10.44
C ARG A 25 2.92 4.45 9.38
N MET A 26 1.65 4.05 9.28
CA MET A 26 1.17 3.12 8.26
C MET A 26 1.52 3.60 6.84
N ALA A 27 1.24 4.86 6.52
CA ALA A 27 1.57 5.43 5.21
C ALA A 27 3.08 5.44 4.93
N GLN A 28 3.90 5.77 5.93
CA GLN A 28 5.36 5.74 5.82
C GLN A 28 5.89 4.33 5.55
N ASP A 29 5.37 3.32 6.24
CA ASP A 29 5.80 1.93 6.10
C ASP A 29 5.42 1.36 4.72
N ILE A 30 4.23 1.71 4.20
CA ILE A 30 3.81 1.39 2.83
C ILE A 30 4.76 2.04 1.83
N ALA A 31 5.04 3.35 1.97
CA ALA A 31 5.92 4.07 1.06
C ALA A 31 7.34 3.50 1.03
N LYS A 32 7.91 3.16 2.20
CA LYS A 32 9.21 2.50 2.31
C LYS A 32 9.21 1.16 1.58
N THR A 33 8.20 0.33 1.83
CA THR A 33 8.07 -0.98 1.20
C THR A 33 7.98 -0.88 -0.33
N LEU A 34 7.15 0.04 -0.83
CA LEU A 34 7.02 0.31 -2.26
C LEU A 34 8.35 0.77 -2.87
N ARG A 35 9.07 1.69 -2.21
CA ARG A 35 10.38 2.16 -2.66
C ARG A 35 11.40 1.03 -2.73
N THR A 36 11.49 0.20 -1.68
CA THR A 36 12.40 -0.95 -1.66
C THR A 36 12.11 -1.92 -2.79
N ARG A 37 10.83 -2.27 -3.02
CA ARG A 37 10.43 -3.13 -4.14
C ARG A 37 10.80 -2.52 -5.48
N GLN A 38 10.52 -1.23 -5.67
CA GLN A 38 10.87 -0.54 -6.92
C GLN A 38 12.38 -0.53 -7.16
N GLN A 39 13.18 -0.29 -6.13
CA GLN A 39 14.65 -0.36 -6.23
C GLN A 39 15.12 -1.76 -6.63
N GLN A 40 14.53 -2.82 -6.08
CA GLN A 40 14.85 -4.20 -6.47
C GLN A 40 14.51 -4.46 -7.95
N ARG A 41 13.35 -3.98 -8.41
CA ARG A 41 12.94 -4.11 -9.83
C ARG A 41 13.89 -3.39 -10.77
N ILE A 42 14.25 -2.15 -10.44
CA ILE A 42 15.22 -1.36 -11.22
C ILE A 42 16.56 -2.08 -11.32
N LYS A 43 17.07 -2.62 -10.20
CA LYS A 43 18.31 -3.41 -10.19
C LYS A 43 18.21 -4.66 -11.08
N ALA A 44 17.04 -5.29 -11.11
CA ALA A 44 16.77 -6.45 -11.96
C ALA A 44 16.41 -6.09 -13.41
N GLN A 45 16.45 -4.80 -13.78
CA GLN A 45 16.02 -4.28 -15.08
C GLN A 45 14.58 -4.70 -15.48
N LYS A 46 13.69 -4.81 -14.49
CA LYS A 46 12.27 -5.12 -14.71
C LYS A 46 11.43 -3.85 -14.73
N ALA A 47 10.79 -3.59 -15.86
CA ALA A 47 9.76 -2.56 -16.04
C ALA A 47 8.57 -2.81 -15.10
N PRO A 48 7.75 -1.79 -14.77
CA PRO A 48 6.68 -1.88 -13.76
C PRO A 48 5.58 -2.90 -14.08
N ASP A 49 5.35 -3.19 -15.36
CA ASP A 49 4.41 -4.18 -15.87
C ASP A 49 4.93 -5.63 -15.76
N GLY A 50 6.21 -5.81 -15.42
CA GLY A 50 6.83 -7.12 -15.24
C GLY A 50 7.60 -7.62 -16.46
N THR A 51 7.64 -6.85 -17.55
CA THR A 51 8.65 -7.00 -18.61
C THR A 51 10.02 -6.50 -18.15
#